data_AF-A0A1I0HN68-F1
#
_entry.id   AF-A0A1I0HN68-F1
#
_cell.length_a   1.000
_cell.length_b   1.000
_cell.length_c   1.000
_cell.angle_alpha   90.00
_cell.angle_beta   90.00
_cell.angle_gamma   90.00
#
_symmetry.space_group_name_H-M   'P 1'
#
loop_
_entity.id
_entity.type
_entity.pdbx_description
1 polymer ?
#
loop_
_entity_poly.entity_id
_entity_poly.type
_entity_poly.pdbx_seq_one_letter_code
_entity_poly.pdbx_strand_id
1 'polypeptide(L)' 'MDSDQKAKELFEDVLRNLFDGDKQLLRRWLETPVPALAGESPKTLMGTPTGCEVLERYFKKLKYGDYS' A
#
# COMPACT_ATOMS: atom_id res chain seq x y z
N MET A 1 1.69 10.80 17.05
CA MET A 1 2.48 9.96 16.13
C MET A 1 2.49 10.65 14.80
N ASP A 2 3.67 10.83 14.21
CA ASP A 2 3.87 11.54 12.95
C ASP A 2 3.35 10.68 11.77
N SER A 3 2.55 11.24 10.87
CA SER A 3 1.92 10.51 9.76
C SER A 3 2.95 9.86 8.84
N ASP A 4 4.12 10.48 8.71
CA ASP A 4 5.23 10.00 7.88
C ASP A 4 5.88 8.73 8.43
N GLN A 5 5.94 8.61 9.76
CA GLN A 5 6.49 7.42 10.43
C GLN A 5 5.60 6.20 10.19
N LYS A 6 4.28 6.37 10.26
CA LYS A 6 3.31 5.28 10.04
C LYS A 6 3.32 4.81 8.58
N ALA A 7 3.44 5.73 7.62
CA ALA A 7 3.55 5.41 6.21
C ALA A 7 4.81 4.58 5.91
N LYS A 8 5.94 4.93 6.53
CA LYS A 8 7.20 4.20 6.39
C LYS A 8 7.14 2.78 6.95
N GLU A 9 6.53 2.60 8.12
CA GLU A 9 6.36 1.29 8.74
C GLU A 9 5.45 0.38 7.91
N LEU A 10 4.34 0.91 7.41
CA LEU A 10 3.45 0.18 6.50
C LEU A 10 4.19 -0.28 5.24
N PHE A 11 5.04 0.57 4.68
CA PHE A 11 5.86 0.25 3.51
C PHE A 11 6.82 -0.89 3.75
N GLU A 12 7.51 -0.84 4.87
CA GLU A 12 8.48 -1.84 5.24
C GLU A 12 7.81 -3.20 5.54
N ASP A 13 6.60 -3.20 6.12
CA ASP A 13 5.79 -4.41 6.31
C ASP A 13 5.33 -4.98 4.96
N VAL A 14 4.79 -4.15 4.08
CA VAL A 14 4.31 -4.54 2.74
C VAL A 14 5.45 -5.07 1.88
N LEU A 15 6.58 -4.37 1.85
CA LEU A 15 7.77 -4.79 1.12
C LEU A 15 8.21 -6.19 1.54
N ARG A 16 8.24 -6.46 2.85
CA ARG A 16 8.68 -7.75 3.38
C ARG A 16 7.66 -8.86 3.20
N ASN A 17 6.38 -8.60 3.44
CA ASN A 17 5.36 -9.64 3.53
C ASN A 17 4.60 -9.90 2.21
N LEU A 18 4.47 -8.89 1.34
CA LEU A 18 3.73 -9.02 0.08
C LEU A 18 4.62 -9.08 -1.15
N PHE A 19 5.83 -8.51 -1.05
CA PHE A 19 6.77 -8.41 -2.18
C PHE A 19 8.09 -9.14 -1.93
N ASP A 20 8.21 -9.93 -0.85
CA ASP A 20 9.42 -10.70 -0.49
C ASP A 20 10.73 -9.90 -0.51
N GLY A 21 10.65 -8.61 -0.17
CA GLY A 21 11.80 -7.70 -0.20
C GLY A 21 12.15 -7.15 -1.58
N ASP A 22 11.40 -7.50 -2.64
CA ASP A 22 11.63 -7.00 -4.00
C ASP A 22 11.19 -5.53 -4.13
N LYS A 23 12.16 -4.65 -3.93
CA LYS A 23 11.99 -3.20 -4.08
C LYS A 23 11.65 -2.78 -5.50
N GLN A 24 12.06 -3.53 -6.53
CA GLN A 24 11.73 -3.19 -7.92
C GLN A 24 10.27 -3.51 -8.22
N LEU A 25 9.80 -4.67 -7.79
CA LEU A 25 8.40 -5.06 -7.93
C LEU A 25 7.49 -4.10 -7.16
N LEU A 26 7.85 -3.75 -5.92
CA LEU A 26 7.13 -2.75 -5.14
C LEU A 26 7.07 -1.41 -5.89
N ARG A 27 8.20 -0.90 -6.39
CA ARG A 27 8.22 0.38 -7.15
C ARG A 27 7.28 0.34 -8.35
N ARG A 28 7.29 -0.74 -9.13
CA ARG A 28 6.38 -0.90 -10.27
C ARG A 28 4.92 -0.91 -9.83
N TRP A 29 4.63 -1.65 -8.76
CA TRP A 29 3.28 -1.72 -8.21
C TRP A 29 2.76 -0.36 -7.72
N LEU A 30 3.61 0.46 -7.08
CA LEU A 30 3.23 1.81 -6.63
C LEU A 30 2.78 2.73 -7.78
N GLU A 31 3.34 2.54 -8.96
CA GLU A 31 3.02 3.33 -10.16
C GLU A 31 1.92 2.69 -11.00
N THR A 32 1.46 1.49 -10.64
CA THR A 32 0.43 0.76 -11.38
C THR A 32 -0.96 1.08 -10.81
N PRO A 33 -1.91 1.53 -11.64
CA PRO A 33 -3.33 1.62 -11.29
C PRO A 33 -3.87 0.30 -10.73
N VAL A 34 -4.48 0.32 -9.55
CA VAL A 34 -5.07 -0.88 -8.93
C VAL A 34 -6.60 -0.80 -9.01
N PRO A 35 -7.29 -1.74 -9.69
CA PRO A 35 -8.76 -1.69 -9.82
C PRO A 35 -9.50 -1.66 -8.48
N ALA A 36 -9.01 -2.39 -7.47
CA ALA A 36 -9.57 -2.40 -6.12
C ALA A 36 -9.41 -1.06 -5.37
N LEU A 37 -8.58 -0.16 -5.89
CA LEU A 37 -8.36 1.20 -5.39
C LEU A 37 -9.04 2.23 -6.30
N ALA A 38 -10.18 1.87 -6.89
CA ALA A 38 -10.91 2.68 -7.87
C ALA A 38 -10.09 3.06 -9.12
N GLY A 39 -9.07 2.26 -9.44
CA GLY A 39 -8.16 2.54 -10.55
C GLY A 39 -7.05 3.55 -10.22
N GLU A 40 -6.92 4.00 -8.98
CA GLU A 40 -5.81 4.85 -8.55
C GLU A 40 -4.53 4.05 -8.33
N SER A 41 -3.39 4.72 -8.54
CA SER A 41 -2.10 4.16 -8.17
C SER A 41 -1.85 4.33 -6.66
N PRO A 42 -1.20 3.36 -5.99
CA PRO A 42 -0.83 3.51 -4.59
C PRO A 42 -0.01 4.78 -4.33
N LYS A 43 0.87 5.17 -5.26
CA LYS A 43 1.67 6.40 -5.17
C LYS A 43 0.79 7.66 -5.12
N THR A 44 -0.30 7.71 -5.90
CA THR A 44 -1.25 8.83 -5.86
C THR A 44 -1.92 8.92 -4.50
N LEU A 45 -2.39 7.78 -3.97
CA LEU A 45 -3.12 7.72 -2.71
C LEU A 45 -2.26 8.13 -1.51
N MET A 46 -0.98 7.77 -1.50
CA MET A 46 -0.03 8.18 -0.47
C MET A 46 0.15 9.69 -0.35
N GLY A 47 -0.12 10.44 -1.42
CA GLY A 47 -0.05 11.91 -1.40
C GLY A 47 -1.17 12.57 -0.60
N THR A 48 -2.12 11.78 -0.07
CA THR A 48 -3.29 12.27 0.66
C THR A 48 -3.44 11.56 2.00
N PRO A 49 -3.87 12.26 3.08
CA PRO A 49 -4.12 11.62 4.37
C PRO A 49 -5.11 10.45 4.27
N THR A 50 -6.20 10.64 3.52
CA THR A 50 -7.25 9.63 3.33
C THR A 50 -6.75 8.43 2.51
N GLY A 51 -5.89 8.65 1.50
CA GLY A 51 -5.39 7.57 0.66
C GLY A 51 -4.43 6.63 1.40
N CYS A 52 -3.68 7.12 2.39
CA CYS A 52 -2.90 6.27 3.29
C CYS A 52 -3.79 5.29 4.09
N GLU A 53 -4.95 5.74 4.58
CA GLU A 53 -5.88 4.87 5.29
C GLU A 53 -6.52 3.81 4.37
N VAL A 54 -6.84 4.20 3.13
CA VAL A 54 -7.35 3.28 2.10
C VAL A 54 -6.31 2.19 1.82
N LEU A 55 -5.04 2.55 1.64
CA LEU A 55 -3.96 1.61 1.43
C LEU A 55 -3.77 0.67 2.63
N GLU A 56 -3.80 1.20 3.86
CA GLU A 56 -3.70 0.37 5.07
C GLU A 56 -4.80 -0.71 5.11
N ARG A 57 -6.04 -0.34 4.79
CA ARG A 57 -7.17 -1.29 4.73
C ARG A 57 -6.99 -2.30 3.60
N TYR A 58 -6.56 -1.84 2.43
CA TYR A 58 -6.29 -2.69 1.27
C TYR A 58 -5.23 -3.75 1.58
N PHE A 59 -4.11 -3.37 2.20
CA PHE A 59 -3.06 -4.33 2.57
C PHE A 59 -3.52 -5.32 3.65
N LYS A 60 -4.34 -4.90 4.60
CA LYS A 60 -4.96 -5.82 5.57
C LYS A 60 -5.81 -6.88 4.86
N LYS A 61 -6.64 -6.48 3.90
CA LYS A 61 -7.44 -7.42 3.09
C LYS A 61 -6.54 -8.43 2.35
N LEU A 62 -5.45 -7.97 1.72
CA LEU A 62 -4.49 -8.87 1.06
C LEU A 62 -3.84 -9.86 2.03
N LYS A 63 -3.43 -9.40 3.21
CA LYS A 63 -2.73 -10.23 4.21
C LYS A 63 -3.61 -11.31 4.83
N TYR A 64 -4.88 -11.01 5.07
CA TYR A 64 -5.81 -11.93 5.73
C TYR A 64 -6.73 -12.67 4.74
N GLY A 65 -6.63 -12.39 3.44
CA GLY A 65 -7.48 -13.00 2.40
C GLY A 65 -8.96 -12.60 2.51
N ASP A 66 -9.25 -11.51 3.21
CA ASP A 66 -10.62 -11.04 3.46
C ASP A 66 -11.09 -10.15 2.30
N TYR A 67 -11.50 -10.82 1.22
CA TYR A 67 -12.15 -10.20 0.07
C TYR A 67 -13.67 -10.23 0.29
N SER A 68 -14.14 -9.42 1.24
CA SER A 68 -15.55 -9.01 1.32
C SER A 68 -15.84 -7.86 0.36
#